data_AF-A0A1M5CIJ9-F1
#
_entry.id   AF-A0A1M5CIJ9-F1
#
_cell.length_a   1.000
_cell.length_b   1.000
_cell.length_c   1.000
_cell.angle_alpha   90.00
_cell.angle_beta   90.00
_cell.angle_gamma   90.00
#
_symmetry.space_group_name_H-M   'P 1'
#
loop_
_entity.id
_entity.type
_entity.pdbx_description
1 polymer ?
#
loop_
_entity_poly.entity_id
_entity_poly.type
_entity_poly.pdbx_seq_one_letter_code
_entity_poly.pdbx_strand_id
1 'polypeptide(L)'
;MKYIKLILPLLLVATLSIQAQNRTNMIAGEWKIDYLIGINQIDEFNIETIHYEDDQKYRFHYGNNAKFAEDGTFMCYYSAPCGNDCFRQTYGRYNVTDENHIRIYADSISINGMCQNVDERVNIDLGIFMIDTIPGGFRLISCRDGIDDDLRRVYSQKVNSLPQISTGESNLKWVTLDPENRETESLKILRKGLITDGQFDPDKANLVYTKNIGWYYITAFVFEYENKNHIALYSADPEIFAVYKNSETGNQ
;
A
#
# COMPACT_ATOMS: atom_id res chain seq x y z
N MET A 1 9.97 -0.67 48.93
CA MET A 1 8.97 -0.81 47.85
C MET A 1 8.90 0.35 46.84
N LYS A 2 9.80 1.35 46.84
CA LYS A 2 9.81 2.42 45.81
C LYS A 2 10.50 2.03 44.49
N TYR A 3 11.50 1.13 44.54
CA TYR A 3 12.26 0.73 43.34
C TYR A 3 11.55 -0.28 42.43
N ILE A 4 10.66 -1.12 42.98
CA ILE A 4 9.86 -2.08 42.19
C ILE A 4 8.98 -1.35 41.16
N LYS A 5 8.48 -0.15 41.50
CA LYS A 5 7.68 0.69 40.59
C LYS A 5 8.49 1.32 39.45
N LEU A 6 9.81 1.42 39.58
CA LEU A 6 10.71 1.95 38.55
C LEU A 6 11.35 0.85 37.70
N ILE A 7 11.54 -0.35 38.27
CA ILE A 7 12.06 -1.52 37.54
C ILE A 7 11.06 -1.98 36.46
N LEU A 8 9.77 -2.05 36.79
CA LEU A 8 8.75 -2.53 35.86
C LEU A 8 8.63 -1.70 34.55
N PRO A 9 8.51 -0.35 34.58
CA PRO A 9 8.46 0.43 33.34
C PRO A 9 9.78 0.37 32.56
N LEU A 10 10.93 0.29 33.24
CA LEU A 10 12.22 0.17 32.57
C LEU A 10 12.37 -1.17 31.83
N LEU A 11 11.91 -2.26 32.45
CA LEU A 11 11.89 -3.58 31.83
C LEU A 11 10.99 -3.61 30.59
N LEU A 12 9.81 -2.97 30.67
CA LEU A 12 8.85 -2.88 29.57
C LEU A 12 9.42 -2.10 28.37
N VAL A 13 10.09 -0.97 28.62
CA VAL A 13 10.75 -0.20 27.56
C VAL A 13 11.86 -1.02 26.90
N ALA A 14 12.69 -1.71 27.70
CA ALA A 14 13.74 -2.57 27.17
C ALA A 14 13.19 -3.70 26.28
N THR A 15 12.06 -4.33 26.65
CA THR A 15 11.43 -5.37 25.81
C THR A 15 10.93 -4.83 24.48
N LEU A 16 10.30 -3.65 24.46
CA LEU A 16 9.82 -3.02 23.22
C LEU A 16 10.99 -2.65 22.29
N SER A 17 12.10 -2.17 22.86
CA SER A 17 13.31 -1.86 22.07
C SER A 17 13.94 -3.09 21.43
N ILE A 18 14.00 -4.22 22.14
CA ILE A 18 14.53 -5.48 21.59
C ILE A 18 13.63 -5.99 20.46
N GLN A 19 12.30 -5.91 20.63
CA GLN A 19 11.35 -6.29 19.58
C GLN A 19 11.50 -5.44 18.33
N ALA A 20 11.57 -4.11 18.49
CA ALA A 20 11.79 -3.20 17.38
C ALA A 20 13.13 -3.48 16.67
N GLN A 21 14.21 -3.73 17.42
CA GLN A 21 15.52 -4.05 16.85
C GLN A 21 15.53 -5.38 16.09
N ASN A 22 14.91 -6.42 16.64
CA ASN A 22 14.77 -7.70 15.93
C ASN A 22 13.98 -7.54 14.63
N ARG A 23 12.96 -6.68 14.62
CA ARG A 23 12.18 -6.39 13.43
C ARG A 23 12.94 -5.53 12.42
N THR A 24 13.73 -4.56 12.87
CA THR A 24 14.67 -3.84 12.01
C THR A 24 15.63 -4.82 11.31
N ASN A 25 16.18 -5.79 12.03
CA ASN A 25 17.07 -6.81 11.45
C ASN A 25 16.35 -7.71 10.44
N MET A 26 15.05 -7.95 10.60
CA MET A 26 14.24 -8.73 9.65
C MET A 26 13.94 -7.94 8.36
N ILE A 27 13.76 -6.62 8.46
CA ILE A 27 13.45 -5.74 7.32
C ILE A 27 14.72 -5.33 6.58
N ALA A 28 15.84 -5.18 7.30
CA ALA A 28 17.12 -4.83 6.71
C ALA A 28 17.55 -5.85 5.66
N GLY A 29 17.93 -5.37 4.48
CA GLY A 29 18.26 -6.22 3.35
C GLY A 29 17.95 -5.59 2.00
N GLU A 30 18.20 -6.37 0.96
CA GLU A 30 17.85 -6.04 -0.42
C GLU A 30 16.69 -6.92 -0.87
N TRP A 31 15.69 -6.29 -1.48
CA TRP A 31 14.39 -6.88 -1.74
C TRP A 31 13.88 -6.51 -3.13
N LYS A 32 13.01 -7.37 -3.66
CA LYS A 32 12.06 -7.01 -4.70
C LYS A 32 10.89 -6.26 -4.09
N ILE A 33 10.37 -5.29 -4.82
CA ILE A 33 9.18 -4.53 -4.42
C ILE A 33 8.29 -4.33 -5.64
N ASP A 34 6.98 -4.37 -5.46
CA ASP A 34 6.02 -4.14 -6.55
C ASP A 34 5.98 -2.67 -6.99
N TYR A 35 6.03 -1.74 -6.05
CA TYR A 35 5.97 -0.29 -6.28
C TYR A 35 7.06 0.49 -5.55
N LEU A 36 7.49 1.62 -6.12
CA LEU A 36 8.51 2.45 -5.48
C LEU A 36 7.88 3.32 -4.39
N ILE A 37 8.35 3.13 -3.16
CA ILE A 37 7.94 3.93 -2.00
C ILE A 37 8.22 5.41 -2.28
N GLY A 38 7.23 6.27 -2.00
CA GLY A 38 7.35 7.73 -2.14
C GLY A 38 7.08 8.28 -3.55
N ILE A 39 7.01 7.42 -4.58
CA ILE A 39 6.67 7.83 -5.95
C ILE A 39 5.21 7.55 -6.25
N ASN A 40 4.73 6.38 -5.85
CA ASN A 40 3.36 5.95 -6.09
C ASN A 40 2.48 6.31 -4.88
N GLN A 41 1.27 6.81 -5.14
CA GLN A 41 0.23 6.99 -4.11
C GLN A 41 -0.45 5.64 -3.84
N ILE A 42 0.31 4.70 -3.27
CA ILE A 42 -0.13 3.34 -3.03
C ILE A 42 -0.12 3.07 -1.52
N ASP A 43 -1.12 2.32 -1.07
CA ASP A 43 -1.35 2.09 0.36
C ASP A 43 -0.76 0.74 0.81
N GLU A 44 -0.31 -0.10 -0.12
CA GLU A 44 0.30 -1.39 0.17
C GLU A 44 1.50 -1.68 -0.73
N PHE A 45 2.61 -2.12 -0.13
CA PHE A 45 3.80 -2.57 -0.86
C PHE A 45 4.04 -4.04 -0.56
N ASN A 46 4.18 -4.87 -1.59
CA ASN A 46 4.65 -6.25 -1.46
C ASN A 46 6.17 -6.28 -1.62
N ILE A 47 6.86 -6.78 -0.60
CA ILE A 47 8.32 -6.81 -0.52
C ILE A 47 8.77 -8.25 -0.37
N GLU A 48 9.51 -8.75 -1.35
CA GLU A 48 9.83 -10.17 -1.48
C GLU A 48 11.33 -10.39 -1.62
N THR A 49 11.80 -11.56 -1.18
CA THR A 49 13.19 -11.97 -1.32
C THR A 49 13.58 -12.01 -2.79
N ILE A 50 14.81 -11.64 -3.06
CA ILE A 50 15.37 -11.76 -4.39
C ILE A 50 15.57 -13.25 -4.71
N HIS A 51 14.74 -13.79 -5.62
CA HIS A 51 14.92 -15.14 -6.15
C HIS A 51 15.97 -15.12 -7.27
N TYR A 52 17.02 -15.93 -7.11
CA TYR A 52 18.14 -16.04 -8.06
C TYR A 52 17.86 -17.07 -9.18
N GLU A 53 16.63 -17.14 -9.65
CA GLU A 53 16.20 -18.11 -10.65
C GLU A 53 16.02 -17.39 -11.99
N ASP A 54 17.12 -17.26 -12.75
CA ASP A 54 17.22 -17.50 -14.22
C ASP A 54 18.38 -16.78 -14.96
N ASP A 55 19.32 -16.13 -14.27
CA ASP A 55 20.50 -15.59 -14.97
C ASP A 55 21.80 -15.70 -14.16
N GLN A 56 22.35 -16.92 -14.08
CA GLN A 56 23.69 -17.13 -13.51
C GLN A 56 24.80 -16.37 -14.26
N LYS A 57 24.50 -15.78 -15.43
CA LYS A 57 25.46 -15.07 -16.28
C LYS A 57 25.48 -13.57 -16.05
N TYR A 58 24.39 -12.98 -15.55
CA TYR A 58 24.29 -11.56 -15.27
C TYR A 58 23.68 -11.32 -13.88
N ARG A 59 24.49 -10.86 -12.93
CA ARG A 59 24.11 -10.55 -11.52
C ARG A 59 23.18 -9.33 -11.38
N PHE A 60 22.41 -8.98 -12.41
CA PHE A 60 21.60 -7.77 -12.46
C PHE A 60 20.13 -8.12 -12.26
N HIS A 61 19.53 -7.59 -11.18
CA HIS A 61 18.10 -7.68 -10.94
C HIS A 61 17.41 -6.46 -11.55
N TYR A 62 16.63 -6.67 -12.61
CA TYR A 62 15.83 -5.63 -13.29
C TYR A 62 14.45 -5.49 -12.67
N GLY A 63 13.82 -4.34 -12.83
CA GLY A 63 12.54 -3.97 -12.22
C GLY A 63 12.71 -3.12 -10.97
N ASN A 64 11.68 -3.08 -10.14
CA ASN A 64 11.68 -2.35 -8.88
C ASN A 64 12.44 -3.15 -7.80
N ASN A 65 13.24 -2.43 -7.01
CA ASN A 65 14.01 -2.99 -5.90
C ASN A 65 13.95 -2.03 -4.69
N ALA A 66 14.13 -2.57 -3.50
CA ALA A 66 14.23 -1.82 -2.26
C ALA A 66 15.43 -2.30 -1.44
N LYS A 67 16.11 -1.37 -0.79
CA LYS A 67 17.19 -1.64 0.15
C LYS A 67 16.89 -0.92 1.45
N PHE A 68 16.73 -1.67 2.53
CA PHE A 68 16.60 -1.14 3.88
C PHE A 68 17.91 -1.39 4.63
N ALA A 69 18.51 -0.33 5.17
CA ALA A 69 19.73 -0.41 5.96
C ALA A 69 19.40 -0.45 7.46
N GLU A 70 20.24 -1.12 8.25
CA GLU A 70 20.08 -1.23 9.71
C GLU A 70 20.10 0.12 10.43
N ASP A 71 20.67 1.16 9.81
CA ASP A 71 20.74 2.52 10.34
C ASP A 71 19.41 3.31 10.19
N GLY A 72 18.36 2.66 9.69
CA GLY A 72 17.04 3.27 9.50
C GLY A 72 16.93 4.09 8.21
N THR A 73 17.85 3.93 7.26
CA THR A 73 17.72 4.52 5.92
C THR A 73 17.22 3.50 4.90
N PHE A 74 16.56 3.96 3.84
CA PHE A 74 16.19 3.11 2.73
C PHE A 74 16.42 3.78 1.37
N MET A 75 16.55 2.94 0.35
CA MET A 75 16.55 3.33 -1.05
C MET A 75 15.63 2.40 -1.84
N CYS A 76 14.67 2.96 -2.58
CA CYS A 76 13.89 2.24 -3.57
C CYS A 76 14.32 2.70 -4.96
N TYR A 77 14.47 1.77 -5.91
CA TYR A 77 14.90 2.12 -7.25
C TYR A 77 14.40 1.15 -8.31
N TYR A 78 14.17 1.70 -9.50
CA TYR A 78 13.94 0.92 -10.71
C TYR A 78 15.25 0.73 -11.49
N SER A 79 15.47 -0.48 -12.01
CA SER A 79 16.60 -0.84 -12.87
C SER A 79 16.12 -1.53 -14.15
N ALA A 80 16.81 -1.31 -15.26
CA ALA A 80 16.49 -1.91 -16.57
C ALA A 80 17.75 -2.45 -17.27
N PRO A 81 17.63 -3.42 -18.20
CA PRO A 81 18.78 -4.03 -18.89
C PRO A 81 19.55 -3.08 -19.78
N CYS A 82 18.86 -2.12 -20.38
CA CYS A 82 19.43 -1.12 -21.26
C CYS A 82 19.20 0.26 -20.64
N GLY A 83 20.23 1.10 -20.61
CA GLY A 83 20.22 2.46 -20.05
C GLY A 83 19.25 3.46 -20.70
N ASN A 84 18.30 2.98 -21.52
CA ASN A 84 17.36 3.76 -22.30
C ASN A 84 15.95 3.73 -21.66
N ASP A 85 15.88 3.87 -20.34
CA ASP A 85 14.62 3.88 -19.59
C ASP A 85 14.53 5.10 -18.65
N CYS A 86 13.43 5.22 -17.93
CA CYS A 86 13.24 6.14 -16.82
C CYS A 86 13.69 5.52 -15.51
N PHE A 87 14.87 5.88 -15.04
CA PHE A 87 15.38 5.37 -13.78
C PHE A 87 14.89 6.26 -12.65
N ARG A 88 13.96 5.71 -11.88
CA ARG A 88 13.36 6.36 -10.72
C ARG A 88 13.98 5.81 -9.45
N GLN A 89 14.30 6.70 -8.53
CA GLN A 89 14.89 6.38 -7.24
C GLN A 89 14.26 7.24 -6.15
N THR A 90 14.10 6.66 -4.96
CA THR A 90 13.67 7.36 -3.77
C THR A 90 14.59 7.01 -2.63
N TYR A 91 15.02 8.02 -1.90
CA TYR A 91 15.80 7.90 -0.68
C TYR A 91 14.96 8.35 0.49
N GLY A 92 15.11 7.69 1.63
CA GLY A 92 14.36 8.03 2.80
C GLY A 92 14.84 7.37 4.07
N ARG A 93 14.01 7.50 5.10
CA ARG A 93 14.24 6.94 6.42
C ARG A 93 13.04 6.13 6.87
N TYR A 94 13.28 5.16 7.72
CA TYR A 94 12.24 4.40 8.37
C TYR A 94 12.55 4.20 9.85
N ASN A 95 11.50 4.00 10.64
CA ASN A 95 11.61 3.70 12.05
C ASN A 95 10.59 2.61 12.40
N VAL A 96 11.06 1.46 12.85
CA VAL A 96 10.20 0.39 13.39
C VAL A 96 9.69 0.85 14.75
N THR A 97 8.41 1.17 14.85
CA THR A 97 7.82 1.79 16.05
C THR A 97 7.45 0.77 17.12
N ASP A 98 7.15 -0.46 16.70
CA ASP A 98 6.91 -1.62 17.55
C ASP A 98 7.11 -2.90 16.73
N GLU A 99 6.70 -4.05 17.27
CA GLU A 99 6.87 -5.33 16.58
C GLU A 99 6.16 -5.37 15.21
N ASN A 100 5.00 -4.75 15.06
CA ASN A 100 4.18 -4.88 13.86
C ASN A 100 4.14 -3.62 13.01
N HIS A 101 4.83 -2.54 13.39
CA HIS A 101 4.68 -1.26 12.72
C HIS A 101 6.00 -0.59 12.33
N ILE A 102 5.96 0.08 11.19
CA ILE A 102 7.06 0.86 10.64
C ILE A 102 6.54 2.22 10.15
N ARG A 103 7.22 3.29 10.54
CA ARG A 103 6.97 4.63 10.00
C ARG A 103 7.98 4.96 8.92
N ILE A 104 7.53 5.53 7.81
CA ILE A 104 8.36 5.75 6.62
C ILE A 104 8.33 7.23 6.23
N TYR A 105 9.51 7.75 5.89
CA TYR A 105 9.73 9.11 5.44
C TYR A 105 10.45 9.08 4.10
N ALA A 106 9.90 9.72 3.07
CA ALA A 106 10.58 9.95 1.80
C ALA A 106 11.32 11.28 1.89
N ASP A 107 12.65 11.26 1.76
CA ASP A 107 13.48 12.47 1.88
C ASP A 107 13.71 13.11 0.50
N SER A 108 14.06 12.31 -0.51
CA SER A 108 14.27 12.80 -1.88
C SER A 108 13.88 11.79 -2.97
N ILE A 109 13.58 12.32 -4.16
CA ILE A 109 13.28 11.57 -5.37
C ILE A 109 14.25 12.00 -6.46
N SER A 110 14.83 11.03 -7.15
CA SER A 110 15.64 11.24 -8.34
C SER A 110 15.06 10.48 -9.52
N ILE A 111 14.89 11.16 -10.65
CA ILE A 111 14.46 10.59 -11.92
C ILE A 111 15.49 10.99 -12.96
N ASN A 112 15.99 10.04 -13.73
CA ASN A 112 16.93 10.30 -14.82
C ASN A 112 16.75 9.33 -15.99
N GLY A 113 17.52 9.54 -17.06
CA GLY A 113 17.53 8.69 -18.25
C GLY A 113 16.79 9.31 -19.42
N MET A 114 15.95 8.53 -20.10
CA MET A 114 15.23 8.95 -21.32
C MET A 114 13.97 9.79 -21.06
N CYS A 115 13.79 10.28 -19.83
CA CYS A 115 12.71 11.18 -19.45
C CYS A 115 13.23 12.41 -18.71
N GLN A 116 12.32 13.18 -18.14
CA GLN A 116 12.68 14.39 -17.43
C GLN A 116 13.61 14.07 -16.26
N ASN A 117 14.75 14.76 -16.25
CA ASN A 117 15.64 14.74 -15.10
C ASN A 117 14.98 15.50 -13.95
N VAL A 118 14.76 14.82 -12.84
CA VAL A 118 14.20 15.38 -11.60
C VAL A 118 15.15 15.00 -10.48
N ASP A 119 15.48 15.96 -9.64
CA ASP A 119 16.14 15.75 -8.36
C ASP A 119 15.48 16.69 -7.36
N GLU A 120 14.66 16.14 -6.49
CA GLU A 120 13.81 16.90 -5.60
C GLU A 120 13.88 16.37 -4.17
N ARG A 121 14.01 17.30 -3.22
CA ARG A 121 13.82 17.00 -1.80
C ARG A 121 12.36 17.16 -1.45
N VAL A 122 11.68 16.04 -1.24
CA VAL A 122 10.25 16.02 -0.97
C VAL A 122 9.94 16.08 0.53
N ASN A 123 10.77 15.46 1.39
CA ASN A 123 10.62 15.43 2.85
C ASN A 123 9.19 15.13 3.32
N ILE A 124 8.59 14.06 2.80
CA ILE A 124 7.21 13.66 3.06
C ILE A 124 7.19 12.53 4.10
N ASP A 125 6.40 12.71 5.16
CA ASP A 125 6.02 11.63 6.08
C ASP A 125 4.92 10.79 5.42
N LEU A 126 5.25 9.56 5.03
CA LEU A 126 4.30 8.63 4.40
C LEU A 126 3.40 7.95 5.45
N GLY A 127 3.68 8.15 6.74
CA GLY A 127 2.90 7.62 7.84
C GLY A 127 3.37 6.26 8.32
N ILE A 128 2.51 5.62 9.11
CA ILE A 128 2.73 4.31 9.71
C ILE A 128 2.13 3.23 8.82
N PHE A 129 2.85 2.13 8.68
CA PHE A 129 2.46 0.92 7.99
C PHE A 129 2.52 -0.26 8.96
N MET A 130 1.54 -1.14 8.87
CA MET A 130 1.58 -2.47 9.45
C MET A 130 2.52 -3.35 8.61
N ILE A 131 3.38 -4.09 9.27
CA ILE A 131 4.26 -5.11 8.70
C ILE A 131 3.53 -6.45 8.77
N ASP A 132 3.11 -6.96 7.62
CA ASP A 132 2.47 -8.26 7.50
C ASP A 132 3.41 -9.27 6.84
N THR A 133 3.96 -10.20 7.62
CA THR A 133 4.90 -11.20 7.11
C THR A 133 4.22 -12.19 6.18
N ILE A 134 4.84 -12.45 5.03
CA ILE A 134 4.40 -13.44 4.05
C ILE A 134 5.54 -14.43 3.75
N PRO A 135 5.26 -15.63 3.20
CA PRO A 135 6.33 -16.52 2.76
C PRO A 135 7.27 -15.81 1.78
N GLY A 136 8.57 -15.78 2.11
CA GLY A 136 9.57 -15.11 1.26
C GLY A 136 9.55 -13.58 1.33
N GLY A 137 8.90 -12.95 2.32
CA GLY A 137 8.89 -11.49 2.38
C GLY A 137 7.97 -10.89 3.43
N PHE A 138 7.51 -9.67 3.16
CA PHE A 138 6.53 -8.97 3.97
C PHE A 138 5.75 -7.97 3.12
N ARG A 139 4.58 -7.56 3.63
CA ARG A 139 3.77 -6.50 3.07
C ARG A 139 3.77 -5.31 4.03
N LEU A 140 3.84 -4.11 3.47
CA LEU A 140 3.65 -2.88 4.23
C LEU A 140 2.27 -2.35 3.90
N ILE A 141 1.36 -2.34 4.87
CA ILE A 141 -0.04 -1.94 4.67
C ILE A 141 -0.31 -0.66 5.47
N SER A 142 -0.71 0.41 4.81
CA SER A 142 -0.86 1.74 5.42
C SER A 142 -1.90 1.75 6.55
N CYS A 143 -1.60 2.44 7.66
CA CYS A 143 -2.47 2.58 8.83
C CYS A 143 -3.26 3.90 8.85
N ARG A 144 -3.51 4.52 7.68
CA ARG A 144 -4.16 5.85 7.58
C ARG A 144 -5.62 5.90 8.05
N ASP A 145 -6.27 4.75 8.10
CA ASP A 145 -7.70 4.58 8.37
C ASP A 145 -8.04 4.37 9.85
N GLY A 146 -7.03 4.21 10.73
CA GLY A 146 -7.23 3.98 12.17
C GLY A 146 -7.91 2.65 12.50
N ILE A 147 -7.96 1.71 11.56
CA ILE A 147 -8.54 0.37 11.76
C ILE A 147 -7.57 -0.51 12.55
N ASP A 148 -8.10 -1.51 13.24
CA ASP A 148 -7.29 -2.59 13.83
C ASP A 148 -6.53 -3.41 12.79
N ASP A 149 -5.34 -3.89 13.15
CA ASP A 149 -4.43 -4.63 12.26
C ASP A 149 -5.04 -5.90 11.67
N ASP A 150 -5.83 -6.64 12.44
CA ASP A 150 -6.43 -7.89 11.96
C ASP A 150 -7.51 -7.62 10.92
N LEU A 151 -8.35 -6.61 11.17
CA LEU A 151 -9.35 -6.16 10.21
C LEU A 151 -8.70 -5.58 8.96
N ARG A 152 -7.64 -4.77 9.12
CA ARG A 152 -6.85 -4.23 8.00
C ARG A 152 -6.32 -5.35 7.12
N ARG A 153 -5.75 -6.41 7.71
CA ARG A 153 -5.26 -7.58 6.97
C ARG A 153 -6.38 -8.26 6.19
N VAL A 154 -7.53 -8.47 6.82
CA VAL A 154 -8.71 -9.09 6.17
C VAL A 154 -9.20 -8.25 4.99
N TYR A 155 -9.34 -6.94 5.16
CA TYR A 155 -9.82 -6.06 4.10
C TYR A 155 -8.81 -5.90 2.96
N SER A 156 -7.52 -5.75 3.29
CA SER A 156 -6.42 -5.76 2.30
C SER A 156 -6.45 -7.05 1.47
N GLN A 157 -6.53 -8.21 2.12
CA GLN A 157 -6.61 -9.50 1.43
C GLN A 157 -7.85 -9.59 0.54
N LYS A 158 -9.00 -9.08 1.00
CA LYS A 158 -10.22 -9.04 0.19
C LYS A 158 -10.03 -8.24 -1.09
N VAL A 159 -9.38 -7.07 -1.01
CA VAL A 159 -9.07 -6.25 -2.18
C VAL A 159 -8.05 -6.93 -3.08
N ASN A 160 -7.01 -7.58 -2.52
CA ASN A 160 -6.00 -8.29 -3.29
C ASN A 160 -6.53 -9.55 -3.98
N SER A 161 -7.65 -10.11 -3.49
CA SER A 161 -8.29 -11.28 -4.09
C SER A 161 -9.14 -10.94 -5.32
N LEU A 162 -9.31 -9.65 -5.62
CA LEU A 162 -10.00 -9.23 -6.83
C LEU A 162 -9.19 -9.67 -8.06
N PRO A 163 -9.85 -10.11 -9.14
CA PRO A 163 -9.18 -10.35 -10.42
C PRO A 163 -8.49 -9.07 -10.90
N GLN A 164 -7.53 -9.17 -11.83
CA GLN A 164 -6.82 -8.00 -12.33
C GLN A 164 -7.78 -6.97 -12.94
N ILE A 165 -8.10 -5.95 -12.15
CA ILE A 165 -9.15 -5.01 -12.53
C ILE A 165 -8.61 -4.07 -13.60
N SER A 166 -9.21 -4.14 -14.79
CA SER A 166 -9.09 -3.10 -15.80
C SER A 166 -10.44 -2.45 -16.03
N THR A 167 -10.43 -1.20 -16.47
CA THR A 167 -11.65 -0.44 -16.77
C THR A 167 -12.48 -1.03 -17.93
N GLY A 168 -11.96 -2.06 -18.62
CA GLY A 168 -12.64 -2.81 -19.67
C GLY A 168 -13.16 -4.21 -19.27
N GLU A 169 -13.05 -4.63 -18.00
CA GLU A 169 -13.53 -5.96 -17.58
C GLU A 169 -15.06 -6.07 -17.52
N SER A 170 -15.60 -7.18 -18.04
CA SER A 170 -17.04 -7.41 -18.22
C SER A 170 -17.85 -7.53 -16.93
N ASN A 171 -17.20 -7.77 -15.78
CA ASN A 171 -17.87 -8.01 -14.50
C ASN A 171 -18.07 -6.71 -13.69
N LEU A 172 -17.56 -5.58 -14.19
CA LEU A 172 -17.71 -4.26 -13.59
C LEU A 172 -18.57 -3.37 -14.48
N LYS A 173 -19.69 -2.90 -13.91
CA LYS A 173 -20.49 -1.86 -14.54
C LYS A 173 -19.98 -0.51 -14.06
N TRP A 174 -19.06 0.09 -14.83
CA TRP A 174 -18.58 1.43 -14.55
C TRP A 174 -19.66 2.47 -14.83
N VAL A 175 -19.83 3.40 -13.90
CA VAL A 175 -20.64 4.61 -14.05
C VAL A 175 -19.73 5.83 -14.03
N THR A 176 -20.01 6.79 -14.90
CA THR A 176 -19.30 8.07 -14.90
C THR A 176 -19.85 8.95 -13.79
N LEU A 177 -18.96 9.53 -12.98
CA LEU A 177 -19.33 10.55 -12.00
C LEU A 177 -19.14 11.94 -12.60
N ASP A 178 -19.88 12.92 -12.11
CA ASP A 178 -19.77 14.31 -12.55
C ASP A 178 -18.36 14.87 -12.28
N PRO A 179 -17.54 15.15 -13.30
CA PRO A 179 -16.17 15.61 -13.13
C PRO A 179 -16.06 17.09 -12.69
N GLU A 180 -17.13 17.89 -12.82
CA GLU A 180 -17.11 19.30 -12.42
C GLU A 180 -17.21 19.47 -10.90
N ASN A 181 -17.76 18.47 -10.21
CA ASN A 181 -17.93 18.44 -8.75
C ASN A 181 -17.13 17.29 -8.12
N ARG A 182 -15.80 17.31 -8.31
CA ARG A 182 -14.92 16.25 -7.80
C ARG A 182 -14.81 16.28 -6.28
N GLU A 183 -15.11 15.15 -5.66
CA GLU A 183 -14.93 14.93 -4.23
C GLU A 183 -13.52 14.38 -3.94
N THR A 184 -12.97 14.72 -2.78
CA THR A 184 -11.64 14.23 -2.32
C THR A 184 -11.74 13.36 -1.07
N GLU A 185 -12.85 13.43 -0.35
CA GLU A 185 -13.10 12.64 0.85
C GLU A 185 -13.68 11.28 0.47
N SER A 186 -13.03 10.19 0.89
CA SER A 186 -13.38 8.82 0.49
C SER A 186 -14.84 8.45 0.74
N LEU A 187 -15.41 8.86 1.88
CA LEU A 187 -16.82 8.59 2.19
C LEU A 187 -17.77 9.34 1.24
N LYS A 188 -17.44 10.58 0.86
CA LYS A 188 -18.24 11.35 -0.11
C LYS A 188 -18.15 10.77 -1.51
N ILE A 189 -16.95 10.36 -1.93
CA ILE A 189 -16.74 9.67 -3.21
C ILE A 189 -17.56 8.39 -3.27
N LEU A 190 -17.49 7.55 -2.21
CA LEU A 190 -18.29 6.34 -2.10
C LEU A 190 -19.78 6.65 -2.24
N ARG A 191 -20.31 7.58 -1.43
CA ARG A 191 -21.74 7.94 -1.47
C ARG A 191 -22.17 8.46 -2.83
N LYS A 192 -21.40 9.36 -3.46
CA LYS A 192 -21.64 9.86 -4.81
C LYS A 192 -21.72 8.70 -5.80
N GLY A 193 -20.76 7.77 -5.73
CA GLY A 193 -20.74 6.56 -6.55
C GLY A 193 -21.96 5.66 -6.36
N LEU A 194 -22.37 5.41 -5.11
CA LEU A 194 -23.54 4.58 -4.79
C LEU A 194 -24.85 5.22 -5.27
N ILE A 195 -24.98 6.56 -5.17
CA ILE A 195 -26.12 7.30 -5.74
C ILE A 195 -26.21 7.06 -7.25
N THR A 196 -25.08 7.16 -7.96
CA THR A 196 -25.04 6.98 -9.41
C THR A 196 -25.26 5.51 -9.83
N ASP A 197 -24.71 4.55 -9.09
CA ASP A 197 -24.92 3.11 -9.34
C ASP A 197 -26.37 2.68 -9.08
N GLY A 198 -27.02 3.28 -8.07
CA GLY A 198 -28.45 3.13 -7.79
C GLY A 198 -28.86 1.82 -7.11
N GLN A 199 -27.92 0.96 -6.72
CA GLN A 199 -28.22 -0.34 -6.11
C GLN A 199 -28.17 -0.35 -4.58
N PHE A 200 -27.57 0.67 -3.97
CA PHE A 200 -27.37 0.77 -2.54
C PHE A 200 -27.93 2.10 -2.03
N ASP A 201 -28.50 2.07 -0.82
CA ASP A 201 -28.83 3.28 -0.08
C ASP A 201 -27.53 3.89 0.50
N PRO A 202 -27.05 5.04 -0.01
CA PRO A 202 -25.75 5.62 0.34
C PRO A 202 -25.65 6.03 1.81
N ASP A 203 -26.78 6.30 2.47
CA ASP A 203 -26.81 6.71 3.87
C ASP A 203 -26.70 5.52 4.83
N LYS A 204 -26.96 4.30 4.33
CA LYS A 204 -26.80 3.04 5.09
C LYS A 204 -25.47 2.35 4.82
N ALA A 205 -24.72 2.80 3.82
CA ALA A 205 -23.38 2.28 3.53
C ALA A 205 -22.36 2.86 4.53
N ASN A 206 -21.69 1.97 5.25
CA ASN A 206 -20.62 2.34 6.17
C ASN A 206 -19.25 2.06 5.53
N LEU A 207 -18.46 3.09 5.24
CA LEU A 207 -17.11 2.91 4.72
C LEU A 207 -16.22 2.35 5.83
N VAL A 208 -15.65 1.16 5.60
CA VAL A 208 -14.84 0.47 6.61
C VAL A 208 -13.37 0.38 6.25
N TYR A 209 -12.98 0.47 4.97
CA TYR A 209 -11.57 0.44 4.55
C TYR A 209 -11.38 1.10 3.18
N THR A 210 -10.22 1.73 3.00
CA THR A 210 -9.82 2.33 1.73
C THR A 210 -8.42 1.89 1.35
N LYS A 211 -8.22 1.59 0.07
CA LYS A 211 -6.91 1.20 -0.44
C LYS A 211 -6.68 1.73 -1.84
N ASN A 212 -5.64 2.53 -2.04
CA ASN A 212 -5.13 2.82 -3.37
C ASN A 212 -4.41 1.60 -3.94
N ILE A 213 -4.85 1.15 -5.12
CA ILE A 213 -4.33 -0.03 -5.81
C ILE A 213 -3.71 0.34 -7.16
N GLY A 214 -2.49 -0.15 -7.37
CA GLY A 214 -1.89 -0.30 -8.69
C GLY A 214 -1.57 0.98 -9.48
N TRP A 215 -1.33 0.76 -10.78
CA TRP A 215 -0.82 1.76 -11.74
C TRP A 215 -1.89 2.73 -12.26
N TYR A 216 -3.18 2.41 -12.12
CA TYR A 216 -4.31 3.17 -12.68
C TYR A 216 -4.93 4.17 -11.70
N TYR A 217 -4.27 4.46 -10.57
CA TYR A 217 -4.80 5.38 -9.55
C TYR A 217 -6.20 4.99 -9.08
N ILE A 218 -6.47 3.69 -8.99
CA ILE A 218 -7.77 3.18 -8.55
C ILE A 218 -7.77 3.15 -7.02
N THR A 219 -8.82 3.69 -6.42
CA THR A 219 -9.10 3.52 -4.99
C THR A 219 -10.17 2.46 -4.83
N ALA A 220 -9.86 1.42 -4.06
CA ALA A 220 -10.84 0.46 -3.58
C ALA A 220 -11.46 0.96 -2.27
N PHE A 221 -12.78 0.86 -2.18
CA PHE A 221 -13.57 1.12 -0.98
C PHE A 221 -14.18 -0.19 -0.52
N VAL A 222 -13.86 -0.65 0.68
CA VAL A 222 -14.64 -1.69 1.35
C VAL A 222 -15.67 -1.01 2.22
N PHE A 223 -16.93 -1.37 2.03
CA PHE A 223 -18.03 -0.81 2.80
C PHE A 223 -18.97 -1.91 3.28
N GLU A 224 -19.56 -1.69 4.44
CA GLU A 224 -20.58 -2.54 5.00
C GLU A 224 -21.97 -2.04 4.61
N TYR A 225 -22.82 -2.95 4.17
CA TYR A 225 -24.23 -2.70 3.88
C TYR A 225 -25.02 -3.96 4.22
N GLU A 226 -26.11 -3.83 4.99
CA GLU A 226 -26.93 -4.97 5.44
C GLU A 226 -26.11 -6.12 6.08
N ASN A 227 -25.12 -5.77 6.90
CA ASN A 227 -24.18 -6.69 7.58
C ASN A 227 -23.31 -7.52 6.62
N LYS A 228 -23.08 -7.04 5.40
CA LYS A 228 -22.20 -7.66 4.41
C LYS A 228 -21.15 -6.67 3.92
N ASN A 229 -19.94 -7.17 3.69
CA ASN A 229 -18.85 -6.38 3.13
C ASN A 229 -18.91 -6.40 1.60
N HIS A 230 -19.02 -5.22 1.01
CA HIS A 230 -18.97 -4.97 -0.42
C HIS A 230 -17.69 -4.24 -0.78
N ILE A 231 -17.31 -4.30 -2.06
CA ILE A 231 -16.17 -3.55 -2.59
C ILE A 231 -16.69 -2.65 -3.71
N ALA A 232 -16.35 -1.38 -3.63
CA ALA A 232 -16.45 -0.45 -4.74
C ALA A 232 -15.07 0.01 -5.19
N LEU A 233 -15.00 0.48 -6.42
CA LEU A 233 -13.78 0.92 -7.07
C LEU A 233 -14.03 2.29 -7.67
N TYR A 234 -13.03 3.14 -7.60
CA TYR A 234 -13.07 4.48 -8.12
C TYR A 234 -11.78 4.80 -8.84
N SER A 235 -11.88 5.42 -10.01
CA SER A 235 -10.75 6.12 -10.63
C SER A 235 -11.07 7.61 -10.66
N ALA A 236 -10.07 8.43 -10.37
CA ALA A 236 -10.17 9.87 -10.55
C ALA A 236 -9.90 10.31 -12.00
N ASP A 237 -9.32 9.45 -12.84
CA ASP A 237 -9.02 9.78 -14.23
C ASP A 237 -9.15 8.56 -15.15
N PRO A 238 -10.26 8.43 -15.92
CA PRO A 238 -11.45 9.27 -15.87
C PRO A 238 -12.22 9.12 -14.54
N GLU A 239 -13.07 10.09 -14.18
CA GLU A 239 -13.87 10.01 -12.93
C GLU A 239 -14.99 8.97 -13.05
N ILE A 240 -14.69 7.73 -12.68
CA ILE A 240 -15.57 6.58 -12.83
C ILE A 240 -15.65 5.76 -11.54
N PHE A 241 -16.77 5.10 -11.34
CA PHE A 241 -17.06 4.29 -10.17
C PHE A 241 -17.71 2.96 -10.55
N ALA A 242 -17.43 1.90 -9.81
CA ALA A 242 -18.11 0.62 -9.99
C ALA A 242 -18.21 -0.11 -8.66
N VAL A 243 -19.34 -0.79 -8.42
CA VAL A 243 -19.43 -1.78 -7.32
C VAL A 243 -19.05 -3.14 -7.87
N TYR A 244 -18.05 -3.78 -7.24
CA TYR A 244 -17.66 -5.14 -7.58
C TYR A 244 -18.71 -6.13 -7.09
N LYS A 245 -19.29 -6.89 -8.02
CA LYS A 245 -20.23 -7.96 -7.74
C LYS A 245 -19.50 -9.29 -7.84
N ASN A 246 -19.42 -10.03 -6.75
CA ASN A 246 -19.06 -11.44 -6.85
C ASN A 246 -20.09 -12.13 -7.75
N SER A 247 -19.64 -12.76 -8.83
CA SER A 247 -20.48 -13.65 -9.63
C SER A 247 -20.72 -14.96 -8.87
N GLU A 248 -21.37 -14.89 -7.71
CA GLU A 248 -21.92 -16.07 -7.03
C GLU A 248 -23.40 -16.21 -7.38
N THR A 249 -23.68 -16.52 -8.65
CA THR A 249 -24.85 -17.31 -9.06
C THR A 249 -24.52 -17.98 -10.39
N GLY A 250 -23.88 -19.14 -10.31
CA GLY A 250 -23.49 -19.93 -11.46
C GLY A 250 -23.36 -21.42 -11.11
N ASN A 251 -24.32 -21.95 -10.35
CA ASN A 251 -24.65 -23.37 -10.36
C ASN A 251 -26.17 -23.47 -10.42
N GLN A 252 -26.66 -23.74 -11.63
CA GLN A 252 -27.98 -24.33 -11.87
C GLN A 252 -27.99 -25.78 -11.39
#